data_AF-A0A354U7Y9-F1
#
_entry.id   AF-A0A354U7Y9-F1
#
_cell.length_a   1.000
_cell.length_b   1.000
_cell.length_c   1.000
_cell.angle_alpha   90.00
_cell.angle_beta   90.00
_cell.angle_gamma   90.00
#
_symmetry.space_group_name_H-M   'P 1'
#
loop_
_entity.id
_entity.type
_entity.pdbx_description
1 polymer ?
#
loop_
_entity_poly.entity_id
_entity_poly.type
_entity_poly.pdbx_seq_one_letter_code
_entity_poly.pdbx_strand_id
1 'polypeptide(L)'
;MKDFKAIQWFLDELPDLQKNGLLDASTAERLTAHYRNELNGNPVRNTLFFCLGALGALLIAAAVILLTAYNWDMIARPGRIAISFIPFLLAAGFGMFVIVRGKSGVWREGAALFLGAGILSLNALISQIYHIEGEPAGFLALNLPFLLALTMLFRANVLALLTAAALIPFTCFLLQPDGDVPSWLAPVYILL
;
A
#
# COMPACT_ATOMS: atom_id res chain seq x y z
N MET A 1 25.41 15.53 -12.82
CA MET A 1 24.05 16.01 -13.18
C MET A 1 24.21 16.98 -14.33
N LYS A 2 23.56 16.77 -15.47
CA LYS A 2 23.58 17.77 -16.55
C LYS A 2 22.93 19.05 -16.00
N ASP A 3 23.49 20.20 -16.32
CA ASP A 3 23.00 21.47 -15.80
C ASP A 3 21.63 21.78 -16.43
N PHE A 4 20.59 21.81 -15.60
CA PHE A 4 19.19 22.00 -16.04
C PHE A 4 19.05 23.29 -16.84
N LYS A 5 19.82 24.32 -16.46
CA LYS A 5 19.86 25.61 -17.14
C LYS A 5 20.48 25.51 -18.53
N ALA A 6 21.50 24.66 -18.71
CA ALA A 6 22.15 24.44 -20.00
C ALA A 6 21.24 23.67 -20.97
N ILE A 7 20.49 22.67 -20.47
CA ILE A 7 19.51 21.95 -21.29
C ILE A 7 18.37 22.90 -21.72
N GLN A 8 17.89 23.74 -20.81
CA GLN A 8 16.83 24.69 -21.12
C GLN A 8 17.28 25.74 -22.14
N TRP A 9 18.48 26.31 -21.96
CA TRP A 9 19.09 27.19 -22.96
C TRP A 9 19.23 26.51 -24.33
N PHE A 10 19.71 25.26 -24.37
CA PHE A 10 19.88 24.53 -25.63
C PHE A 10 18.54 24.27 -26.36
N LEU A 11 17.48 23.96 -25.61
CA LEU A 11 16.14 23.79 -26.19
C LEU A 11 15.57 25.10 -26.75
N ASP A 12 15.87 26.24 -26.10
CA ASP A 12 15.43 27.56 -26.57
C ASP A 12 16.18 27.99 -27.84
N GLU A 13 17.40 27.48 -28.07
CA GLU A 13 18.24 27.76 -29.25
C GLU A 13 17.90 26.86 -30.46
N LEU A 14 17.28 25.70 -30.26
CA LEU A 14 16.92 24.76 -31.33
C LEU A 14 16.11 25.38 -32.50
N PRO A 15 15.13 26.27 -32.28
CA PRO A 15 14.38 26.92 -33.35
C PRO A 15 15.26 27.78 -34.25
N ASP A 16 16.24 28.48 -33.69
CA ASP A 16 17.18 29.32 -34.45
C ASP A 16 18.16 28.46 -35.25
N LEU A 17 18.63 27.34 -34.68
CA LEU A 17 19.46 26.37 -35.40
C LEU A 17 18.71 25.69 -36.56
N GLN A 18 17.42 25.41 -36.39
CA GLN A 18 16.57 24.90 -37.47
C GLN A 18 16.35 25.97 -38.56
N LYS A 19 16.07 27.21 -38.16
CA LYS A 19 15.85 28.34 -39.08
C LYS A 19 17.10 28.67 -39.90
N ASN A 20 18.28 28.50 -39.32
CA ASN A 20 19.57 28.67 -39.98
C ASN A 20 19.97 27.47 -40.87
N GLY A 21 19.11 26.44 -40.99
CA GLY A 21 19.33 25.28 -41.85
C GLY A 21 20.40 24.31 -41.34
N LEU A 22 20.87 24.47 -40.10
CA LEU A 22 21.86 23.59 -39.46
C LEU A 22 21.22 22.27 -38.99
N LEU A 23 19.90 22.27 -38.79
CA LEU A 23 19.13 21.11 -38.33
C LEU A 23 17.85 20.92 -39.16
N ASP A 24 17.58 19.67 -39.53
CA ASP A 24 16.27 19.26 -40.07
C ASP A 24 15.21 19.30 -38.95
N ALA A 25 13.97 19.67 -39.31
CA ALA A 25 12.79 19.60 -38.47
C ALA A 25 12.64 18.25 -37.77
N SER A 26 12.87 17.14 -38.47
CA SER A 26 12.77 15.79 -37.89
C SER A 26 13.79 15.54 -36.77
N THR A 27 14.98 16.15 -36.89
CA THR A 27 16.06 16.01 -35.92
C THR A 27 15.86 16.95 -34.72
N ALA A 28 15.39 18.18 -34.97
CA ALA A 28 15.02 19.14 -33.93
C ALA A 28 13.89 18.61 -33.03
N GLU A 29 12.90 17.94 -33.62
CA GLU A 29 11.78 17.35 -32.89
C GLU A 29 12.23 16.17 -32.00
N ARG A 30 13.11 15.30 -32.52
CA ARG A 30 13.73 14.21 -31.75
C ARG A 30 14.59 14.70 -30.59
N LEU A 31 15.39 15.74 -30.80
CA LEU A 31 16.22 16.38 -29.76
C LEU A 31 15.34 17.00 -28.67
N THR A 32 14.29 17.72 -29.08
CA THR A 32 13.32 18.31 -28.16
C THR A 32 12.65 17.25 -27.31
N ALA A 33 12.18 16.14 -27.91
CA ALA A 33 11.56 15.03 -27.18
C ALA A 33 12.53 14.37 -26.19
N HIS A 34 13.80 14.19 -26.57
CA HIS A 34 14.82 13.58 -25.72
C HIS A 34 15.15 14.44 -24.49
N TYR A 35 15.46 15.73 -24.70
CA TYR A 35 15.89 16.63 -23.61
C TYR A 35 14.73 17.15 -22.75
N ARG A 36 13.51 17.25 -23.30
CA ARG A 36 12.32 17.58 -22.51
C ARG A 36 11.98 16.48 -21.51
N ASN A 37 12.21 15.21 -21.86
CA ASN A 37 12.12 14.11 -20.90
C ASN A 37 13.15 14.22 -19.77
N GLU A 38 14.36 14.75 -20.04
CA GLU A 38 15.36 15.03 -19.00
C GLU A 38 14.97 16.23 -18.11
N LEU A 39 14.31 17.26 -18.65
CA LEU A 39 13.84 18.43 -17.87
C LEU A 39 12.59 18.13 -17.02
N ASN A 40 11.72 17.23 -17.45
CA ASN A 40 10.51 16.89 -16.69
C ASN A 40 10.79 16.16 -15.38
N GLY A 41 12.00 15.63 -15.21
CA GLY A 41 12.47 15.05 -13.96
C GLY A 41 13.08 16.10 -13.04
N ASN A 42 12.29 16.99 -12.43
CA ASN A 42 12.74 17.62 -11.17
C ASN A 42 12.40 16.66 -10.03
N PRO A 43 13.34 15.80 -9.59
CA PRO A 43 13.04 14.71 -8.68
C PRO A 43 12.64 15.25 -7.31
N VAL A 44 13.19 16.41 -6.91
CA VAL A 44 12.91 17.04 -5.61
C VAL A 44 11.46 17.52 -5.54
N ARG A 45 10.97 18.17 -6.60
CA ARG A 45 9.59 18.66 -6.64
C ARG A 45 8.59 17.50 -6.61
N ASN A 46 8.84 16.43 -7.37
CA ASN A 46 7.95 15.27 -7.40
C ASN A 46 7.94 14.53 -6.06
N THR A 47 9.09 14.36 -5.41
CA THR A 47 9.18 13.76 -4.08
C THR A 47 8.49 14.62 -3.02
N LEU A 48 8.64 15.95 -3.04
CA LEU A 48 7.97 16.84 -2.09
C LEU A 48 6.45 16.75 -2.22
N PHE A 49 5.91 16.80 -3.44
CA PHE A 49 4.47 16.64 -3.66
C PHE A 49 3.97 15.26 -3.23
N PHE A 50 4.74 14.20 -3.49
CA PHE A 50 4.42 12.87 -3.00
C PHE A 50 4.39 12.81 -1.47
N CYS A 51 5.40 13.36 -0.79
CA CYS A 51 5.45 13.40 0.68
C CYS A 51 4.32 14.22 1.28
N LEU A 52 4.01 15.41 0.73
CA LEU A 52 2.88 16.23 1.20
C LEU A 52 1.55 15.53 0.95
N GLY A 53 1.39 14.88 -0.21
CA GLY A 53 0.20 14.10 -0.53
C GLY A 53 0.01 12.93 0.44
N ALA A 54 1.08 12.17 0.72
CA ALA A 54 1.06 11.08 1.68
C ALA A 54 0.75 11.57 3.10
N LEU A 55 1.39 12.65 3.55
CA LEU A 55 1.14 13.26 4.86
C LEU A 55 -0.32 13.74 4.96
N GLY A 56 -0.82 14.42 3.93
CA GLY A 56 -2.21 14.87 3.88
C GLY A 56 -3.20 13.70 3.94
N ALA A 57 -2.95 12.62 3.20
CA ALA A 57 -3.77 11.41 3.25
C ALA A 57 -3.77 10.77 4.64
N LEU A 58 -2.60 10.70 5.30
CA LEU A 58 -2.47 10.19 6.67
C LEU A 58 -3.24 11.06 7.68
N LEU A 59 -3.16 12.39 7.56
CA LEU A 59 -3.89 13.31 8.43
C LEU A 59 -5.41 13.18 8.24
N ILE A 60 -5.89 13.05 7.00
CA ILE A 60 -7.31 12.83 6.71
C ILE A 60 -7.76 11.49 7.30
N ALA A 61 -7.00 10.41 7.07
CA ALA A 61 -7.30 9.10 7.64
C ALA A 61 -7.35 9.15 9.17
N ALA A 62 -6.38 9.82 9.81
CA ALA A 62 -6.35 10.01 11.26
C ALA A 62 -7.56 10.82 11.76
N ALA A 63 -7.96 11.88 11.06
CA ALA A 63 -9.13 12.67 11.41
C ALA A 63 -10.42 11.84 11.34
N VAL A 64 -10.58 11.01 10.30
CA VAL A 64 -11.73 10.10 10.17
C VAL A 64 -11.75 9.06 11.30
N ILE A 65 -10.59 8.48 11.63
CA ILE A 65 -10.45 7.52 12.73
C ILE A 65 -10.82 8.19 14.06
N LEU A 66 -10.31 9.39 14.33
CA LEU A 66 -10.56 10.12 15.58
C LEU A 66 -12.04 10.51 15.71
N LEU A 67 -12.65 11.02 14.64
CA LEU A 67 -14.07 11.34 14.61
C LEU A 67 -14.92 10.10 14.89
N THR A 68 -14.57 8.98 14.26
CA THR A 68 -15.26 7.70 14.47
C THR A 68 -15.08 7.21 15.90
N ALA A 69 -13.87 7.27 16.44
CA ALA A 69 -13.56 6.86 17.80
C ALA A 69 -14.31 7.71 18.83
N TYR A 70 -14.36 9.03 18.64
CA TYR A 70 -15.10 9.94 19.51
C TYR A 70 -16.61 9.65 19.54
N ASN A 71 -17.18 9.30 18.39
CA ASN A 71 -18.61 8.97 18.28
C ASN A 71 -18.90 7.48 18.54
N TRP A 72 -17.90 6.66 18.83
CA TRP A 72 -18.01 5.20 18.81
C TRP A 72 -19.11 4.67 19.74
N ASP A 73 -19.16 5.20 20.96
CA ASP A 73 -20.11 4.76 21.98
C ASP A 73 -21.56 5.11 21.64
N MET A 74 -21.78 6.18 20.88
CA MET A 74 -23.12 6.61 20.44
C MET A 74 -23.65 5.76 19.29
N ILE A 75 -22.80 5.04 18.56
CA ILE A 75 -23.18 4.24 17.40
C ILE A 75 -23.68 2.87 17.90
N ALA A 76 -24.87 2.45 17.45
CA ALA A 76 -25.39 1.13 17.75
C ALA A 76 -24.50 0.02 17.14
N ARG A 77 -24.51 -1.18 17.74
CA ARG A 77 -23.66 -2.31 17.32
C ARG A 77 -23.68 -2.60 15.80
N PRO A 78 -24.84 -2.67 15.11
CA PRO A 78 -24.86 -2.90 13.66
C PRO A 78 -24.13 -1.81 12.86
N GLY A 79 -24.22 -0.55 13.32
CA GLY A 79 -23.50 0.57 12.71
C GLY A 79 -21.98 0.46 12.87
N ARG A 80 -21.51 0.04 14.05
CA ARG A 80 -20.07 -0.20 14.30
C ARG A 80 -19.53 -1.30 13.39
N ILE A 81 -20.30 -2.38 13.20
CA ILE A 81 -19.95 -3.46 12.27
C ILE A 81 -19.85 -2.90 10.85
N ALA A 82 -20.88 -2.19 10.37
CA ALA A 82 -20.87 -1.60 9.04
C ALA A 82 -19.66 -0.68 8.80
N ILE A 83 -19.33 0.18 9.76
CA ILE A 83 -18.15 1.06 9.69
C ILE A 83 -16.84 0.26 9.64
N SER A 84 -16.76 -0.85 10.39
CA SER A 84 -15.57 -1.72 10.40
C SER A 84 -15.27 -2.36 9.04
N PHE A 85 -16.29 -2.54 8.19
CA PHE A 85 -16.10 -3.04 6.82
C PHE A 85 -15.61 -1.99 5.83
N ILE A 86 -15.74 -0.68 6.12
CA ILE A 86 -15.39 0.38 5.18
C ILE A 86 -13.92 0.31 4.71
N PRO A 87 -12.92 0.23 5.61
CA PRO A 87 -11.51 0.16 5.19
C PRO A 87 -11.22 -1.09 4.34
N PHE A 88 -11.81 -2.23 4.72
CA PHE A 88 -11.69 -3.48 3.97
C PHE A 88 -12.28 -3.37 2.56
N LEU A 89 -13.50 -2.84 2.42
CA LEU A 89 -14.17 -2.72 1.13
C LEU A 89 -13.44 -1.74 0.20
N LEU A 90 -12.96 -0.62 0.73
CA LEU A 90 -12.13 0.33 -0.03
C LEU A 90 -10.86 -0.33 -0.54
N ALA A 91 -10.18 -1.09 0.32
CA ALA A 91 -8.96 -1.80 -0.05
C ALA A 91 -9.21 -2.94 -1.04
N ALA A 92 -10.32 -3.67 -0.89
CA ALA A 92 -10.72 -4.73 -1.81
C ALA A 92 -11.05 -4.15 -3.20
N GLY A 93 -11.79 -3.04 -3.25
CA GLY A 93 -12.08 -2.32 -4.50
C GLY A 93 -10.81 -1.83 -5.19
N PHE A 94 -9.86 -1.28 -4.43
CA PHE A 94 -8.56 -0.86 -4.96
C PHE A 94 -7.73 -2.05 -5.47
N GLY A 95 -7.68 -3.15 -4.71
CA GLY A 95 -6.99 -4.37 -5.12
C GLY A 95 -7.59 -4.99 -6.38
N MET A 96 -8.92 -5.04 -6.48
CA MET A 96 -9.62 -5.49 -7.68
C MET A 96 -9.29 -4.60 -8.89
N PHE A 97 -9.31 -3.28 -8.71
CA PHE A 97 -8.91 -2.35 -9.76
C PHE A 97 -7.48 -2.61 -10.26
N VAL A 98 -6.53 -2.83 -9.34
CA VAL A 98 -5.12 -3.11 -9.68
C VAL A 98 -4.99 -4.41 -10.49
N ILE A 99 -5.70 -5.47 -10.10
CA ILE A 99 -5.70 -6.75 -10.81
C ILE A 99 -6.35 -6.62 -12.19
N VAL A 100 -7.58 -6.07 -12.26
CA VAL A 100 -8.35 -5.95 -13.51
C VAL A 100 -7.63 -5.06 -14.52
N ARG A 101 -6.97 -3.99 -14.06
CA ARG A 101 -6.21 -3.08 -14.93
C ARG A 101 -4.79 -3.56 -15.23
N GLY A 102 -4.38 -4.73 -14.74
CA GLY A 102 -3.04 -5.28 -14.97
C GLY A 102 -1.92 -4.37 -14.49
N LYS A 103 -2.13 -3.59 -13.41
CA LYS A 103 -1.11 -2.68 -12.88
C LYS A 103 0.01 -3.49 -12.22
N SER A 104 1.23 -2.96 -12.21
CA SER A 104 2.43 -3.65 -11.74
C SER A 104 3.29 -2.78 -10.81
N GLY A 105 4.28 -3.42 -10.18
CA GLY A 105 5.22 -2.76 -9.26
C GLY A 105 4.52 -2.15 -8.06
N VAL A 106 4.72 -0.84 -7.85
CA VAL A 106 4.21 -0.07 -6.71
C VAL A 106 2.70 -0.21 -6.52
N TRP A 107 1.92 -0.37 -7.60
CA TRP A 107 0.47 -0.54 -7.50
C TRP A 107 0.08 -1.89 -6.88
N ARG A 108 0.78 -2.98 -7.20
CA ARG A 108 0.50 -4.30 -6.60
C ARG A 108 0.95 -4.34 -5.15
N GLU A 109 2.11 -3.76 -4.83
CA GLU A 109 2.59 -3.62 -3.46
C GLU A 109 1.60 -2.80 -2.62
N GLY A 110 1.20 -1.62 -3.11
CA GLY A 110 0.24 -0.76 -2.42
C GLY A 110 -1.12 -1.42 -2.23
N ALA A 111 -1.63 -2.14 -3.24
CA ALA A 111 -2.89 -2.88 -3.13
C ALA A 111 -2.82 -4.03 -2.13
N ALA A 112 -1.73 -4.81 -2.16
CA ALA A 112 -1.54 -5.93 -1.25
C ALA A 112 -1.43 -5.46 0.20
N LEU A 113 -0.64 -4.41 0.46
CA LEU A 113 -0.48 -3.81 1.78
C LEU A 113 -1.78 -3.19 2.29
N PHE A 114 -2.48 -2.44 1.45
CA PHE A 114 -3.73 -1.79 1.84
C PHE A 114 -4.83 -2.82 2.13
N LEU A 115 -4.95 -3.87 1.32
CA LEU A 115 -5.91 -4.95 1.55
C LEU A 115 -5.55 -5.80 2.78
N GLY A 116 -4.26 -6.10 2.99
CA GLY A 116 -3.79 -6.75 4.21
C GLY A 116 -4.12 -5.95 5.47
N ALA A 117 -3.87 -4.64 5.44
CA ALA A 117 -4.25 -3.73 6.53
C ALA A 117 -5.77 -3.68 6.73
N GLY A 118 -6.55 -3.66 5.65
CA GLY A 118 -8.02 -3.70 5.71
C GLY A 118 -8.56 -4.96 6.39
N ILE A 119 -7.98 -6.14 6.10
CA ILE A 119 -8.35 -7.40 6.77
C ILE A 119 -7.98 -7.37 8.25
N LEU A 120 -6.76 -6.93 8.59
CA LEU A 120 -6.30 -6.81 9.97
C LEU A 120 -7.19 -5.87 10.78
N SER A 121 -7.51 -4.69 10.23
CA SER A 121 -8.39 -3.70 10.85
C SER A 121 -9.82 -4.22 11.02
N LEU A 122 -10.37 -4.90 10.01
CA LEU A 122 -11.70 -5.50 10.11
C LEU A 122 -11.76 -6.51 11.26
N ASN A 123 -10.82 -7.46 11.30
CA ASN A 123 -10.78 -8.47 12.36
C ASN A 123 -10.58 -7.83 13.75
N ALA A 124 -9.69 -6.83 13.87
CA ALA A 124 -9.46 -6.14 15.13
C ALA A 124 -10.71 -5.40 15.64
N LEU A 125 -11.41 -4.69 14.76
CA LEU A 125 -12.62 -3.95 15.12
C LEU A 125 -13.78 -4.88 15.48
N ILE A 126 -13.95 -5.99 14.75
CA ILE A 126 -14.96 -7.01 15.09
C ILE A 126 -14.66 -7.62 16.47
N SER A 127 -13.40 -7.99 16.73
CA SER A 127 -12.99 -8.46 18.06
C SER A 127 -13.31 -7.44 19.16
N GLN A 128 -13.06 -6.16 18.91
CA GLN A 128 -13.39 -5.08 19.85
C GLN A 128 -14.91 -4.94 20.08
N ILE A 129 -15.72 -4.99 19.02
CA ILE A 129 -17.19 -4.85 19.12
C ILE A 129 -17.82 -5.98 19.94
N TYR A 130 -17.31 -7.19 19.78
CA TYR A 130 -17.79 -8.38 20.46
C TYR A 130 -17.07 -8.67 21.79
N HIS A 131 -16.10 -7.84 22.18
CA HIS A 131 -15.25 -8.06 23.35
C HIS A 131 -14.65 -9.48 23.35
N ILE A 132 -14.18 -9.92 22.18
CA ILE A 132 -13.50 -11.20 22.04
C ILE A 132 -12.12 -11.04 22.66
N GLU A 133 -11.97 -11.59 23.87
CA GLU A 133 -10.67 -11.75 24.50
C GLU A 133 -9.88 -12.80 23.71
N GLY A 134 -8.64 -12.47 23.39
CA GLY A 134 -7.79 -13.34 22.58
C GLY A 134 -6.34 -12.97 22.71
N GLU A 135 -5.49 -13.99 22.69
CA GLU A 135 -4.05 -13.78 22.70
C GLU A 135 -3.57 -13.24 21.35
N PRO A 136 -2.45 -12.47 21.33
CA PRO A 136 -1.85 -11.99 20.09
C PRO A 136 -1.62 -13.11 19.06
N ALA A 137 -1.28 -14.32 19.52
CA ALA A 137 -1.08 -15.48 18.66
C ALA A 137 -2.37 -15.95 17.98
N GLY A 138 -3.51 -15.93 18.66
CA GLY A 138 -4.81 -16.24 18.06
C GLY A 138 -5.21 -15.23 16.99
N PHE A 139 -4.90 -13.95 17.20
CA PHE A 139 -5.09 -12.92 16.19
C PHE A 139 -4.19 -13.14 14.97
N LEU A 140 -2.90 -13.45 15.17
CA LEU A 140 -2.00 -13.78 14.08
C LEU A 140 -2.43 -15.04 13.32
N ALA A 141 -2.83 -16.09 14.03
CA ALA A 141 -3.36 -17.32 13.45
C ALA A 141 -4.53 -17.06 12.51
N LEU A 142 -5.47 -16.20 12.91
CA LEU A 142 -6.62 -15.83 12.08
C LEU A 142 -6.19 -15.08 10.81
N ASN A 143 -5.22 -14.17 10.92
CA ASN A 143 -4.88 -13.23 9.84
C ASN A 143 -3.81 -13.75 8.88
N LEU A 144 -2.85 -14.54 9.36
CA LEU A 144 -1.70 -15.03 8.57
C LEU A 144 -2.10 -15.79 7.30
N PRO A 145 -3.12 -16.67 7.28
CA PRO A 145 -3.57 -17.32 6.06
C PRO A 145 -4.02 -16.32 4.98
N PHE A 146 -4.71 -15.25 5.38
CA PHE A 146 -5.13 -14.20 4.45
C PHE A 146 -3.93 -13.42 3.91
N LEU A 147 -2.98 -13.03 4.78
CA LEU A 147 -1.77 -12.32 4.36
C LEU A 147 -0.90 -13.16 3.41
N LEU A 148 -0.82 -14.48 3.64
CA LEU A 148 -0.14 -15.41 2.75
C LEU A 148 -0.85 -15.50 1.38
N ALA A 149 -2.18 -15.65 1.37
CA ALA A 149 -2.96 -15.68 0.14
C ALA A 149 -2.80 -14.39 -0.67
N LEU A 150 -2.85 -13.22 -0.01
CA LEU A 150 -2.63 -11.92 -0.65
C LEU A 150 -1.21 -11.79 -1.22
N THR A 151 -0.21 -12.28 -0.50
CA THR A 151 1.19 -12.29 -0.97
C THR A 151 1.30 -13.04 -2.30
N MET A 152 0.66 -14.20 -2.42
CA MET A 152 0.66 -15.00 -3.65
C MET A 152 -0.18 -14.36 -4.77
N LEU A 153 -1.34 -13.78 -4.42
CA LEU A 153 -2.26 -13.15 -5.36
C LEU A 153 -1.64 -11.91 -6.04
N PHE A 154 -1.03 -11.04 -5.24
CA PHE A 154 -0.43 -9.79 -5.73
C PHE A 154 1.04 -9.94 -6.11
N ARG A 155 1.70 -11.05 -5.73
CA ARG A 155 3.15 -11.24 -5.87
C ARG A 155 3.93 -10.06 -5.28
N ALA A 156 3.51 -9.63 -4.10
CA ALA A 156 4.01 -8.44 -3.41
C ALA A 156 5.14 -8.80 -2.44
N ASN A 157 6.34 -8.27 -2.67
CA ASN A 157 7.54 -8.58 -1.90
C ASN A 157 7.50 -7.94 -0.52
N VAL A 158 6.96 -6.73 -0.38
CA VAL A 158 6.90 -6.04 0.91
C VAL A 158 5.93 -6.76 1.82
N LEU A 159 4.75 -7.14 1.30
CA LEU A 159 3.80 -7.93 2.06
C LEU A 159 4.36 -9.32 2.42
N ALA A 160 5.12 -9.96 1.51
CA ALA A 160 5.80 -11.21 1.80
C ALA A 160 6.75 -11.09 3.00
N LEU A 161 7.56 -10.03 3.02
CA LEU A 161 8.51 -9.77 4.09
C LEU A 161 7.80 -9.51 5.42
N LEU A 162 6.72 -8.72 5.43
CA LEU A 162 5.93 -8.49 6.63
C LEU A 162 5.26 -9.77 7.13
N THR A 163 4.75 -10.60 6.22
CA THR A 163 4.14 -11.90 6.55
C THR A 163 5.18 -12.84 7.14
N ALA A 164 6.39 -12.89 6.58
CA ALA A 164 7.50 -13.67 7.11
C ALA A 164 7.94 -13.17 8.50
N ALA A 165 8.02 -11.85 8.69
CA ALA A 165 8.33 -11.26 10.00
C ALA A 165 7.26 -11.60 11.05
N ALA A 166 5.98 -11.63 10.65
CA ALA A 166 4.87 -12.01 11.53
C ALA A 166 4.83 -13.52 11.84
N LEU A 167 5.37 -14.36 10.96
CA LEU A 167 5.50 -15.81 11.22
C LEU A 167 6.48 -16.11 12.36
N ILE A 168 7.53 -15.32 12.55
CA ILE A 168 8.53 -15.52 13.61
C ILE A 168 7.88 -15.55 15.01
N PRO A 169 7.21 -14.48 15.49
CA PRO A 169 6.58 -14.50 16.81
C PRO A 169 5.47 -15.55 16.89
N PHE A 170 4.77 -15.82 15.79
CA PHE A 170 3.76 -16.87 15.74
C PHE A 170 4.37 -18.28 15.98
N THR A 171 5.49 -18.60 15.33
CA THR A 171 6.20 -19.86 15.55
C THR A 171 6.80 -19.94 16.95
N CYS A 172 7.34 -18.85 17.50
CA CYS A 172 7.84 -18.83 18.88
C CYS A 172 6.73 -19.13 19.89
N PHE A 173 5.51 -18.64 19.65
CA PHE A 173 4.36 -18.97 20.48
C PHE A 173 4.00 -20.47 20.41
N LEU A 174 3.97 -21.04 19.21
CA LEU A 174 3.66 -22.46 19.00
C LEU A 174 4.69 -23.43 19.61
N LEU A 175 5.91 -22.96 19.89
CA LEU A 175 6.99 -23.76 20.48
C LEU A 175 7.06 -23.64 22.00
N GLN A 176 6.23 -22.81 22.64
CA GLN A 176 6.20 -22.72 24.10
C GLN A 176 5.61 -24.01 24.69
N PRO A 177 6.22 -24.59 25.75
CA PRO A 177 5.78 -25.84 26.35
C PRO A 177 4.38 -25.76 27.00
N ASP A 178 3.97 -24.56 27.41
CA ASP A 178 2.61 -24.26 27.92
C ASP A 178 1.78 -23.46 26.89
N GLY A 179 2.23 -23.40 25.63
CA GLY A 179 1.55 -22.65 24.59
C GLY A 179 0.21 -23.31 24.26
N ASP A 180 -0.88 -22.77 24.80
CA ASP A 180 -2.23 -23.18 24.44
C ASP A 180 -2.47 -22.87 22.96
N VAL A 181 -2.26 -23.89 22.12
CA VAL A 181 -2.55 -23.79 20.69
C VAL A 181 -4.03 -23.47 20.56
N PRO A 182 -4.43 -22.44 19.80
CA PRO A 182 -5.84 -22.12 19.64
C PRO A 182 -6.63 -23.36 19.27
N SER A 183 -7.70 -23.67 20.02
CA SER A 183 -8.40 -24.97 19.93
C SER A 183 -8.90 -25.31 18.52
N TRP A 184 -9.15 -24.30 17.71
CA TRP A 184 -9.55 -24.42 16.29
C TRP A 184 -8.38 -24.73 15.34
N LEU A 185 -7.12 -24.58 15.77
CA LEU A 185 -5.90 -25.01 15.06
C LEU A 185 -5.42 -26.40 15.48
N ALA A 186 -5.90 -26.94 16.60
CA ALA A 186 -5.56 -28.29 17.06
C ALA A 186 -5.64 -29.39 15.97
N PRO A 187 -6.67 -29.45 15.10
CA PRO A 187 -6.73 -30.48 14.05
C PRO A 187 -5.65 -30.32 12.96
N VAL A 188 -5.12 -29.11 12.74
CA VAL A 188 -4.03 -28.86 11.77
C VAL A 188 -2.69 -29.36 12.33
N TYR A 189 -2.51 -29.28 13.66
CA TYR A 189 -1.30 -29.71 14.35
C TYR A 189 -1.15 -31.24 14.39
N ILE A 190 -2.25 -31.99 14.43
CA ILE A 190 -2.24 -33.47 14.47
C ILE A 190 -1.83 -34.08 13.10
N LEU A 191 -1.89 -33.29 12.03
CA LEU A 191 -1.62 -33.73 10.65
C LEU A 191 -0.20 -33.40 10.15
N LEU A 192 0.63 -32.73 10.98
CA LEU A 192 2.03 -32.40 10.72
C LEU A 192 2.95 -33.27 11.58
#